data_AF-A0A8J2M6Y8-F1
#
_entry.id   AF-A0A8J2M6Y8-F1
#
_cell.length_a   1.000
_cell.length_b   1.000
_cell.length_c   1.000
_cell.angle_alpha   90.00
_cell.angle_beta   90.00
_cell.angle_gamma   90.00
#
_symmetry.space_group_name_H-M   'P 1'
#
loop_
_entity.id
_entity.type
_entity.pdbx_description
1 polymer ?
#
loop_
_entity_poly.entity_id
_entity_poly.type
_entity_poly.pdbx_seq_one_letter_code
_entity_poly.pdbx_strand_id
1 'polypeptide(L)'
;MDCLVHSIWISLCILLSLISECFAVPTASATCGACTMVVTEMEIKIAELEEKRGKNSYWPSGTKNQNFTDKGSLLRSEIQLSEILETVCDKSSEWTAVIHPRTGKGVYARRATLKLKQVPERLTIHQFEDACSDFLDSYEDQLIKFSGKKCEEPVRQFCHKTIKVCTAVDVTPMTDEESGKAQILSDEEKEKTIEKMMNKLKKDSEEVDDEL
;
A
#
# COMPACT_ATOMS: atom_id res chain seq x y z
N MET A 1 44.54 26.83 -19.25
CA MET A 1 44.26 25.63 -18.43
C MET A 1 42.75 25.39 -18.28
N ASP A 2 41.93 26.26 -18.86
CA ASP A 2 40.50 26.38 -18.58
C ASP A 2 39.65 25.36 -19.36
N CYS A 3 40.12 24.90 -20.52
CA CYS A 3 39.44 23.87 -21.32
C CYS A 3 39.46 22.48 -20.66
N LEU A 4 40.54 22.14 -19.95
CA LEU A 4 40.64 20.85 -19.24
C LEU A 4 39.68 20.82 -18.04
N VAL A 5 39.57 21.93 -17.31
CA VAL A 5 38.64 22.05 -16.18
C VAL A 5 37.17 21.99 -16.65
N HIS A 6 36.86 22.62 -17.78
CA HIS A 6 35.52 22.60 -18.37
C HIS A 6 35.14 21.21 -18.88
N SER A 7 36.08 20.49 -19.50
CA SER A 7 35.86 19.11 -19.95
C SER A 7 35.63 18.13 -18.79
N ILE A 8 36.32 18.34 -17.65
CA ILE A 8 36.15 17.54 -16.44
C ILE A 8 34.77 17.80 -15.81
N TRP A 9 34.33 19.06 -15.76
CA TRP A 9 33.01 19.44 -15.25
C TRP A 9 31.87 18.85 -16.09
N ILE A 10 31.96 18.93 -17.43
CA ILE A 10 30.94 18.35 -18.32
C ILE A 10 30.87 16.83 -18.14
N SER A 11 32.03 16.16 -18.06
CA SER A 11 32.07 14.70 -17.83
C SER A 11 31.50 14.30 -16.47
N LEU A 12 31.72 15.10 -15.42
CA LEU A 12 31.17 14.87 -14.09
C LEU A 12 29.65 15.06 -14.07
N CYS A 13 29.12 16.07 -14.77
CA CYS A 13 27.67 16.28 -14.89
C CYS A 13 26.98 15.12 -15.63
N ILE A 14 27.58 14.61 -16.71
CA ILE A 14 27.04 13.47 -17.46
C ILE A 14 27.02 12.20 -16.59
N LEU A 15 28.09 11.96 -15.82
CA LEU A 15 28.15 10.83 -14.89
C LEU A 15 27.11 10.96 -13.75
N LEU A 16 26.90 12.16 -13.22
CA LEU A 16 25.87 12.41 -12.19
C LEU A 16 24.45 12.18 -12.73
N SER A 17 24.17 12.56 -13.98
CA SER A 17 22.87 12.29 -14.62
C SER A 17 22.63 10.78 -14.83
N LEU A 18 23.65 10.03 -15.27
CA LEU A 18 23.56 8.58 -15.47
C LEU A 18 23.37 7.81 -14.15
N ILE A 19 23.98 8.28 -13.06
CA ILE A 19 23.79 7.69 -11.73
C ILE A 19 22.35 7.92 -11.22
N SER A 20 21.71 9.04 -11.57
CA SER A 20 20.35 9.36 -11.13
C SER A 20 19.29 8.43 -11.74
N GLU A 21 19.52 7.88 -12.94
CA GLU A 21 18.61 6.92 -13.58
C GLU A 21 18.70 5.52 -12.96
N CYS A 22 19.85 5.14 -12.38
CA CYS A 22 20.05 3.84 -11.74
C CYS A 22 19.40 3.71 -10.36
N PHE A 23 19.05 4.83 -9.71
CA PHE A 23 18.38 4.85 -8.40
C PHE A 23 16.87 5.13 -8.51
N ALA A 24 16.23 4.73 -9.60
CA ALA A 24 14.77 4.67 -9.66
C ALA A 24 14.28 3.54 -8.73
N VAL A 25 14.16 3.85 -7.44
CA VAL A 25 13.45 3.02 -6.46
C VAL A 25 12.04 2.77 -7.02
N PRO A 26 11.50 1.54 -6.97
CA PRO A 26 10.13 1.28 -7.43
C PRO A 26 9.15 2.20 -6.70
N THR A 27 8.69 3.25 -7.36
CA THR A 27 7.78 4.23 -6.75
C THR A 27 6.39 3.64 -6.68
N ALA A 28 5.83 3.60 -5.47
CA ALA A 28 4.44 3.22 -5.29
C ALA A 28 3.53 4.32 -5.83
N SER A 29 2.52 3.96 -6.63
CA SER A 29 1.53 4.92 -7.12
C SER A 29 0.57 5.27 -5.98
N ALA A 30 0.57 6.54 -5.56
CA ALA A 30 -0.29 7.04 -4.48
C ALA A 30 -1.79 6.89 -4.81
N THR A 31 -2.19 7.15 -6.06
CA THR A 31 -3.59 7.02 -6.51
C THR A 31 -4.07 5.58 -6.54
N CYS A 32 -3.22 4.65 -6.99
CA CYS A 32 -3.53 3.22 -6.93
C CYS A 32 -3.55 2.71 -5.48
N GLY A 33 -2.64 3.21 -4.63
CA GLY A 33 -2.62 2.95 -3.21
C GLY A 33 -3.90 3.41 -2.51
N ALA A 34 -4.35 4.64 -2.79
CA ALA A 34 -5.60 5.19 -2.28
C ALA A 34 -6.80 4.34 -2.69
N CYS A 35 -6.91 3.97 -3.97
CA CYS A 35 -7.98 3.08 -4.43
C CYS A 35 -7.99 1.73 -3.71
N THR A 36 -6.81 1.11 -3.60
CA THR A 36 -6.66 -0.18 -2.94
C THR A 36 -7.03 -0.08 -1.46
N MET A 37 -6.60 0.97 -0.78
CA MET A 37 -6.95 1.24 0.61
C MET A 37 -8.45 1.40 0.79
N VAL A 38 -9.05 2.35 0.07
CA VAL A 38 -10.47 2.68 0.22
C VAL A 38 -11.35 1.46 -0.03
N VAL A 39 -11.11 0.72 -1.13
CA VAL A 39 -11.89 -0.48 -1.43
C VAL A 39 -11.72 -1.55 -0.36
N THR A 40 -10.49 -1.75 0.14
CA THR A 40 -10.21 -2.78 1.16
C THR A 40 -10.86 -2.44 2.50
N GLU A 41 -10.68 -1.22 3.00
CA GLU A 41 -11.27 -0.77 4.27
C GLU A 41 -12.80 -0.75 4.20
N MET A 42 -13.35 -0.39 3.04
CA MET A 42 -14.78 -0.43 2.80
C MET A 42 -15.33 -1.86 2.92
N GLU A 43 -14.69 -2.86 2.31
CA GLU A 43 -15.08 -4.27 2.41
C GLU A 43 -14.92 -4.83 3.84
N ILE A 44 -13.87 -4.42 4.56
CA ILE A 44 -13.71 -4.77 5.98
C ILE A 44 -14.88 -4.23 6.81
N LYS A 45 -15.26 -2.96 6.61
CA LYS A 45 -16.38 -2.34 7.30
C LYS A 45 -17.73 -2.98 6.94
N ILE A 46 -17.90 -3.41 5.69
CA ILE A 46 -19.06 -4.23 5.31
C ILE A 46 -19.12 -5.48 6.15
N ALA A 47 -18.03 -6.25 6.16
CA ALA A 47 -17.99 -7.54 6.84
C ALA A 47 -18.28 -7.41 8.34
N GLU A 48 -17.73 -6.38 8.99
CA GLU A 48 -18.01 -6.05 10.40
C GLU A 48 -19.51 -5.80 10.64
N LEU A 49 -20.16 -5.05 9.75
CA LEU A 49 -21.59 -4.74 9.86
C LEU A 49 -22.48 -5.96 9.56
N GLU A 50 -22.12 -6.78 8.57
CA GLU A 50 -22.78 -8.05 8.28
C GLU A 50 -22.72 -9.00 9.48
N GLU A 51 -21.55 -9.12 10.12
CA GLU A 51 -21.36 -9.94 11.32
C GLU A 51 -22.21 -9.42 12.50
N LYS A 52 -22.22 -8.11 12.73
CA LYS A 52 -23.02 -7.48 13.80
C LYS A 52 -24.51 -7.70 13.59
N ARG A 53 -25.00 -7.58 12.35
CA ARG A 53 -26.40 -7.87 11.98
C ARG A 53 -26.73 -9.35 12.18
N GLY A 54 -25.82 -10.24 11.78
CA GLY A 54 -25.93 -11.68 12.02
C GLY A 54 -26.11 -11.98 13.51
N LYS A 55 -25.24 -11.45 14.37
CA LYS A 55 -25.33 -11.62 15.84
C LYS A 55 -26.65 -11.10 16.42
N ASN A 56 -27.15 -9.96 15.95
CA ASN A 56 -28.42 -9.39 16.42
C ASN A 56 -29.64 -10.23 15.99
N SER A 57 -29.53 -11.02 14.91
CA SER A 57 -30.59 -11.94 14.47
C SER A 57 -30.71 -13.22 15.31
N TYR A 58 -29.72 -13.54 16.15
CA TYR A 58 -29.71 -14.71 17.03
C TYR A 58 -30.32 -14.45 18.42
N TRP A 59 -30.83 -13.26 18.71
CA TRP A 59 -31.65 -13.02 19.92
C TRP A 59 -33.10 -13.46 19.67
N PRO A 60 -33.64 -14.46 20.39
CA PRO A 60 -35.01 -14.91 20.21
C PRO A 60 -35.97 -13.95 20.91
N SER A 61 -36.36 -12.87 20.24
CA SER A 61 -37.58 -12.16 20.63
C SER A 61 -38.76 -12.90 20.02
N GLY A 62 -39.43 -13.70 20.86
CA GLY A 62 -40.74 -14.22 20.54
C GLY A 62 -41.71 -13.06 20.38
N THR A 63 -42.06 -12.70 19.13
CA THR A 63 -43.36 -12.17 18.73
C THR A 63 -43.39 -11.93 17.21
N LYS A 64 -44.10 -12.85 16.53
CA LYS A 64 -45.07 -12.64 15.46
C LYS A 64 -44.76 -11.62 14.34
N ASN A 65 -44.61 -12.18 13.13
CA ASN A 65 -44.86 -11.58 11.82
C ASN A 65 -44.12 -10.27 11.50
N GLN A 66 -42.88 -10.41 11.04
CA GLN A 66 -42.44 -9.64 9.88
C GLN A 66 -42.06 -10.65 8.81
N ASN A 67 -42.78 -10.61 7.68
CA ASN A 67 -42.43 -11.33 6.47
C ASN A 67 -41.09 -10.77 5.95
N PHE A 68 -39.98 -11.18 6.55
CA PHE A 68 -38.65 -10.93 6.03
C PHE A 68 -38.35 -11.97 4.95
N THR A 69 -39.19 -12.00 3.93
CA THR A 69 -38.90 -12.68 2.67
C THR A 69 -38.03 -11.74 1.85
N ASP A 70 -36.81 -11.48 2.36
CA ASP A 70 -35.72 -11.03 1.52
C ASP A 70 -34.44 -11.73 1.96
N LYS A 71 -34.38 -13.01 1.58
CA LYS A 71 -33.11 -13.76 1.44
C LYS A 71 -32.43 -13.41 0.10
N GLY A 72 -32.76 -12.28 -0.51
CA GLY A 72 -32.06 -11.70 -1.64
C GLY A 72 -30.93 -10.80 -1.15
N SER A 73 -29.80 -10.85 -1.86
CA SER A 73 -28.62 -9.97 -1.75
C SER A 73 -28.77 -8.78 -0.80
N LEU A 74 -27.93 -8.73 0.23
CA LEU A 74 -27.77 -7.59 1.13
C LEU A 74 -27.52 -6.33 0.30
N LEU A 75 -28.60 -5.60 -0.02
CA LEU A 75 -28.53 -4.29 -0.66
C LEU A 75 -27.94 -3.36 0.37
N ARG A 76 -26.63 -3.17 0.28
CA ARG A 76 -25.90 -2.24 1.14
C ARG A 76 -26.46 -0.85 0.84
N SER A 77 -27.08 -0.21 1.83
CA SER A 77 -27.73 1.08 1.63
C SER A 77 -26.68 2.14 1.30
N GLU A 78 -26.96 2.99 0.30
CA GLU A 78 -26.05 4.06 -0.14
C GLU A 78 -25.62 4.97 1.02
N ILE A 79 -26.54 5.31 1.92
CA ILE A 79 -26.25 6.07 3.15
C ILE A 79 -25.17 5.40 3.99
N GLN A 80 -25.26 4.07 4.19
CA GLN A 80 -24.25 3.31 4.94
C GLN A 80 -22.91 3.23 4.19
N LEU A 81 -22.91 3.35 2.86
CA LEU A 81 -21.68 3.45 2.07
C LEU A 81 -21.00 4.78 2.34
N SER A 82 -21.75 5.88 2.23
CA SER A 82 -21.26 7.24 2.43
C SER A 82 -20.70 7.43 3.84
N GLU A 83 -21.39 6.97 4.89
CA GLU A 83 -20.89 7.02 6.27
C GLU A 83 -19.54 6.31 6.45
N ILE A 84 -19.31 5.21 5.72
CA ILE A 84 -18.03 4.50 5.74
C ILE A 84 -16.94 5.31 5.03
N LEU A 85 -17.28 5.96 3.90
CA LEU A 85 -16.33 6.76 3.13
C LEU A 85 -15.91 8.04 3.87
N GLU A 86 -16.78 8.64 4.67
CA GLU A 86 -16.44 9.82 5.49
C GLU A 86 -15.27 9.60 6.45
N THR A 87 -15.03 8.36 6.88
CA THR A 87 -14.00 8.01 7.87
C THR A 87 -12.90 7.11 7.33
N VAL A 88 -12.95 6.78 6.03
CA VAL A 88 -12.02 5.80 5.44
C VAL A 88 -10.60 6.37 5.31
N CYS A 89 -10.46 7.66 5.03
CA CYS A 89 -9.15 8.28 4.87
C CYS A 89 -8.38 8.44 6.20
N ASP A 90 -9.07 8.43 7.34
CA ASP A 90 -8.44 8.38 8.68
C ASP A 90 -7.60 7.10 8.86
N LYS A 91 -7.91 6.05 8.09
CA LYS A 91 -7.17 4.78 8.07
C LYS A 91 -5.88 4.84 7.26
N SER A 92 -5.58 5.94 6.57
CA SER A 92 -4.32 6.16 5.84
C SER A 92 -3.08 5.84 6.68
N SER A 93 -3.11 6.19 7.97
CA SER A 93 -2.02 5.88 8.89
C SER A 93 -1.77 4.38 9.06
N GLU A 94 -2.78 3.51 8.94
CA GLU A 94 -2.65 2.05 9.02
C GLU A 94 -2.01 1.43 7.77
N TRP A 95 -1.76 2.22 6.74
CA TRP A 95 -1.24 1.78 5.45
C TRP A 95 0.18 2.29 5.21
N THR A 96 0.95 1.54 4.43
CA THR A 96 2.35 1.89 4.16
C THR A 96 2.83 1.32 2.82
N ALA A 97 3.83 1.98 2.23
CA ALA A 97 4.39 1.59 0.93
C ALA A 97 5.42 0.48 1.09
N VAL A 98 5.21 -0.64 0.41
CA VAL A 98 6.01 -1.86 0.49
C VAL A 98 6.40 -2.34 -0.89
N ILE A 99 7.45 -3.16 -0.98
CA ILE A 99 7.80 -3.83 -2.23
C ILE A 99 7.06 -5.15 -2.30
N HIS A 100 6.28 -5.36 -3.36
CA HIS A 100 5.55 -6.59 -3.57
C HIS A 100 6.53 -7.76 -3.84
N PRO A 101 6.46 -8.89 -3.10
CA PRO A 101 7.42 -10.00 -3.20
C PRO A 101 7.54 -10.62 -4.60
N ARG A 102 6.39 -10.90 -5.23
CA ARG A 102 6.34 -11.54 -6.56
C ARG A 102 6.69 -10.60 -7.71
N THR A 103 6.32 -9.32 -7.61
CA THR A 103 6.38 -8.40 -8.74
C THR A 103 7.52 -7.39 -8.64
N GLY A 104 8.13 -7.23 -7.46
CA GLY A 104 9.19 -6.26 -7.21
C GLY A 104 8.73 -4.79 -7.27
N LYS A 105 7.44 -4.54 -7.44
CA LYS A 105 6.88 -3.18 -7.56
C LYS A 105 6.54 -2.60 -6.19
N GLY A 106 6.75 -1.30 -6.01
CA GLY A 106 6.25 -0.56 -4.86
C GLY A 106 4.71 -0.48 -4.90
N VAL A 107 4.05 -0.90 -3.83
CA VAL A 107 2.60 -0.86 -3.66
C VAL A 107 2.24 -0.51 -2.23
N TYR A 108 1.01 -0.07 -1.97
CA TYR A 108 0.55 0.20 -0.61
C TYR A 108 -0.16 -1.02 -0.05
N ALA A 109 0.12 -1.34 1.20
CA ALA A 109 -0.54 -2.42 1.89
C ALA A 109 -0.74 -2.10 3.38
N ARG A 110 -1.72 -2.75 3.99
CA ARG A 110 -2.10 -2.52 5.38
C ARG A 110 -1.02 -3.08 6.32
N ARG A 111 -0.61 -2.31 7.33
CA ARG A 111 0.43 -2.72 8.29
C ARG A 111 0.07 -4.03 9.01
N ALA A 112 -1.20 -4.20 9.36
CA ALA A 112 -1.72 -5.38 10.04
C ALA A 112 -1.55 -6.68 9.22
N THR A 113 -1.69 -6.63 7.90
CA THR A 113 -1.61 -7.82 7.04
C THR A 113 -0.19 -8.32 6.82
N LEU A 114 0.82 -7.47 7.03
CA LEU A 114 2.13 -7.75 6.47
C LEU A 114 3.13 -8.32 7.48
N LYS A 115 2.83 -8.35 8.79
CA LYS A 115 3.80 -8.67 9.86
C LYS A 115 5.16 -7.97 9.65
N LEU A 116 5.15 -6.75 9.10
CA LEU A 116 6.38 -6.02 8.71
C LEU A 116 7.10 -5.47 9.93
N LYS A 117 8.36 -5.86 10.13
CA LYS A 117 9.20 -5.33 11.21
C LYS A 117 9.62 -3.87 11.00
N GLN A 118 9.73 -3.41 9.75
CA GLN A 118 10.10 -2.03 9.41
C GLN A 118 9.72 -1.74 7.97
N VAL A 119 9.05 -0.61 7.73
CA VAL A 119 8.78 -0.08 6.39
C VAL A 119 9.45 1.28 6.28
N PRO A 120 10.21 1.56 5.20
CA PRO A 120 10.79 2.88 4.97
C PRO A 120 9.69 3.94 4.92
N GLU A 121 9.74 4.85 5.90
CA GLU A 121 8.91 6.04 6.00
C GLU A 121 9.24 7.00 4.85
N ARG A 122 8.73 6.72 3.64
CA ARG A 122 9.03 7.54 2.46
C ARG A 122 7.81 8.18 1.81
N LEU A 123 6.63 7.94 2.35
CA LEU A 123 5.47 8.80 2.15
C LEU A 123 5.09 9.31 3.53
N THR A 124 5.14 10.63 3.70
CA THR A 124 4.59 11.22 4.91
C THR A 124 3.12 10.84 4.96
N ILE A 125 2.65 10.38 6.11
CA ILE A 125 1.26 9.92 6.31
C ILE A 125 0.25 10.91 5.69
N HIS A 126 0.53 12.22 5.83
CA HIS A 126 -0.25 13.30 5.23
C HIS A 126 -0.36 13.26 3.70
N GLN A 127 0.72 12.94 2.97
CA GLN A 127 0.65 12.82 1.50
C GLN A 127 -0.27 11.68 1.05
N PHE A 128 -0.41 10.64 1.87
CA PHE A 128 -1.28 9.52 1.56
C PHE A 128 -2.74 9.78 1.97
N GLU A 129 -2.95 10.54 3.05
CA GLU A 129 -4.25 11.09 3.44
C GLU A 129 -4.81 12.00 2.34
N ASP A 130 -4.03 12.96 1.86
CA ASP A 130 -4.42 13.85 0.76
C ASP A 130 -4.78 13.05 -0.51
N ALA A 131 -3.97 12.05 -0.87
CA ALA A 131 -4.24 11.19 -2.02
C ALA A 131 -5.52 10.36 -1.87
N CYS A 132 -5.92 10.04 -0.62
CA CYS A 132 -7.20 9.40 -0.34
C CYS A 132 -8.37 10.36 -0.56
N SER A 133 -8.27 11.58 -0.04
CA SER A 133 -9.28 12.62 -0.25
C SER A 133 -9.47 12.94 -1.73
N ASP A 134 -8.37 13.17 -2.47
CA ASP A 134 -8.41 13.41 -3.92
C ASP A 134 -9.07 12.25 -4.69
N PHE A 135 -8.85 11.02 -4.23
CA PHE A 135 -9.45 9.84 -4.81
C PHE A 135 -10.96 9.79 -4.56
N LEU A 136 -11.42 10.05 -3.33
CA LEU A 136 -12.85 10.06 -3.00
C LEU A 136 -13.58 11.16 -3.78
N ASP A 137 -13.02 12.36 -3.83
CA ASP A 137 -13.56 13.49 -4.60
C ASP A 137 -13.80 13.12 -6.07
N SER A 138 -12.95 12.25 -6.63
CA SER A 138 -13.02 11.83 -8.03
C SER A 138 -13.91 10.61 -8.28
N TYR A 139 -14.02 9.69 -7.33
CA TYR A 139 -14.55 8.33 -7.56
C TYR A 139 -15.63 7.86 -6.58
N GLU A 140 -16.05 8.69 -5.61
CA GLU A 140 -17.06 8.33 -4.59
C GLU A 140 -18.32 7.71 -5.20
N ASP A 141 -18.99 8.39 -6.13
CA ASP A 141 -20.25 7.90 -6.73
C ASP A 141 -20.09 6.53 -7.42
N GLN A 142 -18.97 6.33 -8.12
CA GLN A 142 -18.67 5.09 -8.81
C GLN A 142 -18.38 3.97 -7.81
N LEU A 143 -17.71 4.30 -6.71
CA LEU A 143 -17.39 3.39 -5.64
C LEU A 143 -18.65 2.94 -4.88
N ILE A 144 -19.53 3.88 -4.51
CA ILE A 144 -20.83 3.60 -3.89
C ILE A 144 -21.63 2.63 -4.76
N LYS A 145 -21.75 2.93 -6.06
CA LYS A 145 -22.45 2.05 -7.01
C LYS A 145 -21.83 0.67 -7.15
N PHE A 146 -20.49 0.59 -7.13
CA PHE A 146 -19.75 -0.67 -7.21
C PHE A 146 -19.97 -1.52 -5.94
N SER A 147 -19.80 -0.91 -4.78
CA SER A 147 -19.86 -1.57 -3.46
C SER A 147 -21.27 -1.94 -3.01
N GLY A 148 -22.31 -1.53 -3.74
CA GLY A 148 -23.66 -2.06 -3.60
C GLY A 148 -23.78 -3.55 -3.99
N LYS A 149 -22.76 -4.14 -4.63
CA LYS A 149 -22.73 -5.55 -5.04
C LYS A 149 -21.53 -6.27 -4.45
N LYS A 150 -21.75 -7.49 -3.94
CA LYS A 150 -20.68 -8.35 -3.45
C LYS A 150 -19.80 -8.82 -4.61
N CYS A 151 -18.49 -8.61 -4.49
CA CYS A 151 -17.49 -9.01 -5.47
C CYS A 151 -16.38 -9.84 -4.79
N GLU A 152 -15.85 -10.85 -5.48
CA GLU A 152 -14.80 -11.72 -4.93
C GLU A 152 -13.42 -11.05 -4.91
N GLU A 153 -13.07 -10.31 -5.98
CA GLU A 153 -11.83 -9.53 -6.08
C GLU A 153 -12.14 -8.02 -6.20
N PRO A 154 -12.63 -7.36 -5.14
CA PRO A 154 -13.18 -6.01 -5.24
C PRO A 154 -12.14 -4.97 -5.69
N VAL A 155 -10.90 -5.04 -5.18
CA VAL A 155 -9.80 -4.15 -5.56
C VAL A 155 -9.46 -4.29 -7.05
N ARG A 156 -9.26 -5.53 -7.53
CA ARG A 156 -8.91 -5.80 -8.92
C ARG A 156 -10.03 -5.40 -9.87
N GLN A 157 -11.28 -5.64 -9.48
CA GLN A 157 -12.42 -5.29 -10.30
C GLN A 157 -12.62 -3.77 -10.38
N PHE A 158 -12.53 -3.07 -9.26
CA PHE A 158 -12.73 -1.62 -9.25
C PHE A 158 -11.50 -0.86 -9.76
N CYS A 159 -10.36 -0.97 -9.06
CA CYS A 159 -9.19 -0.12 -9.28
C CYS A 159 -8.49 -0.36 -10.62
N HIS A 160 -8.48 -1.61 -11.11
CA HIS A 160 -7.92 -1.93 -12.42
C HIS A 160 -9.01 -1.95 -13.50
N LYS A 161 -10.03 -2.82 -13.40
CA LYS A 161 -10.94 -3.02 -14.54
C LYS A 161 -11.89 -1.84 -14.76
N THR A 162 -12.45 -1.26 -13.70
CA THR A 162 -13.47 -0.19 -13.80
C THR A 162 -12.83 1.17 -14.04
N ILE A 163 -11.96 1.63 -13.13
CA ILE A 163 -11.43 3.02 -13.18
C ILE A 163 -10.00 3.12 -13.72
N LYS A 164 -9.31 1.99 -13.91
CA LYS A 164 -7.97 1.91 -14.55
C LYS A 164 -6.88 2.76 -13.91
N VAL A 165 -6.97 3.03 -12.60
CA VAL A 165 -5.92 3.72 -11.83
C VAL A 165 -4.78 2.80 -11.42
N CYS A 166 -5.05 1.49 -11.38
CA CYS A 166 -4.07 0.45 -11.08
C CYS A 166 -3.79 -0.44 -12.30
N THR A 167 -2.57 -0.95 -12.40
CA THR A 167 -2.20 -1.99 -13.38
C THR A 167 -2.50 -3.40 -12.84
N ALA A 168 -2.41 -4.41 -13.71
CA ALA A 168 -2.52 -5.83 -13.30
C ALA A 168 -1.51 -6.22 -12.21
N VAL A 169 -0.32 -5.62 -12.26
CA VAL A 169 0.78 -5.89 -11.35
C VAL A 169 0.50 -5.33 -9.96
N ASP A 170 -0.14 -4.16 -9.89
CA ASP A 170 -0.45 -3.48 -8.62
C ASP A 170 -1.49 -4.24 -7.78
N VAL A 171 -2.47 -4.85 -8.44
CA VAL A 171 -3.59 -5.56 -7.81
C VAL A 171 -3.34 -7.07 -7.68
N THR A 172 -2.08 -7.49 -7.77
CA THR A 172 -1.72 -8.89 -7.55
C THR A 172 -1.90 -9.23 -6.07
N PRO A 173 -2.62 -10.32 -5.72
CA PRO A 173 -2.78 -10.71 -4.33
C PRO A 173 -1.43 -10.99 -3.67
N MET A 174 -1.20 -10.41 -2.49
CA MET A 174 -0.12 -10.82 -1.60
C MET A 174 -0.66 -11.85 -0.62
N THR A 175 0.02 -12.99 -0.47
CA THR A 175 -0.27 -13.94 0.61
C THR A 175 0.62 -13.69 1.82
N ASP A 176 0.14 -14.04 3.01
CA ASP A 176 0.86 -13.86 4.28
C ASP A 176 2.23 -14.57 4.28
N GLU A 177 2.33 -15.71 3.60
CA GLU A 177 3.57 -16.48 3.45
C GLU A 177 4.64 -15.74 2.64
N GLU A 178 4.21 -14.93 1.67
CA GLU A 178 5.11 -14.21 0.76
C GLU A 178 5.59 -12.88 1.35
N SER A 179 4.74 -12.22 2.15
CA SER A 179 5.14 -11.05 2.94
C SER A 179 6.24 -11.43 3.95
N GLY A 180 6.14 -12.62 4.56
CA GLY A 180 7.17 -13.14 5.46
C GLY A 180 8.49 -13.42 4.76
N LYS A 181 8.46 -14.03 3.57
CA LYS A 181 9.66 -14.36 2.79
C LYS A 181 10.37 -13.11 2.24
N ALA A 182 9.62 -12.08 1.85
CA ALA A 182 10.18 -10.80 1.39
C ALA A 182 11.02 -10.11 2.48
N GLN A 183 10.53 -10.11 3.72
CA GLN A 183 11.22 -9.49 4.85
C GLN A 183 12.51 -10.21 5.21
N ILE A 184 12.48 -11.55 5.22
CA ILE A 184 13.68 -12.35 5.50
C ILE A 184 14.76 -12.03 4.47
N LEU A 185 14.39 -11.91 3.19
CA LEU A 185 15.32 -11.55 2.13
C LEU A 185 15.88 -10.13 2.31
N SER A 186 15.04 -9.15 2.65
CA SER A 186 15.49 -7.77 2.88
C SER A 186 16.37 -7.60 4.13
N ASP A 187 16.10 -8.37 5.19
CA ASP A 187 16.88 -8.34 6.43
C ASP A 187 18.28 -8.91 6.19
N GLU A 188 18.38 -10.01 5.43
CA GLU A 188 19.66 -10.64 5.07
C GLU A 188 20.53 -9.72 4.18
N GLU A 189 19.91 -8.97 3.26
CA GLU A 189 20.60 -7.97 2.44
C GLU A 189 21.09 -6.78 3.26
N LYS A 190 20.29 -6.33 4.23
CA LYS A 190 20.66 -5.24 5.15
C LYS A 190 21.81 -5.66 6.08
N GLU A 191 21.78 -6.89 6.59
CA GLU A 191 22.83 -7.47 7.44
C GLU A 191 24.16 -7.59 6.68
N LYS A 192 24.13 -8.11 5.44
CA LYS A 192 25.31 -8.14 4.55
C LYS A 192 25.88 -6.75 4.28
N THR A 193 25.01 -5.74 4.14
CA THR A 193 25.43 -4.35 3.91
C THR A 193 26.12 -3.76 5.14
N ILE A 194 25.55 -3.98 6.34
CA ILE A 194 26.13 -3.54 7.62
C ILE A 194 27.47 -4.21 7.86
N GLU A 195 27.57 -5.52 7.64
CA GLU A 195 28.82 -6.28 7.80
C GLU A 195 29.91 -5.74 6.87
N LYS A 196 29.57 -5.45 5.61
CA LYS A 196 30.48 -4.84 4.64
C LYS A 196 30.96 -3.44 5.07
N MET A 197 30.07 -2.63 5.67
CA MET A 197 30.44 -1.31 6.19
C MET A 197 31.33 -1.41 7.43
N MET A 198 31.05 -2.34 8.35
CA MET A 198 31.88 -2.58 9.53
C MET A 198 33.28 -3.07 9.17
N ASN A 199 33.38 -4.00 8.22
CA ASN A 199 34.67 -4.49 7.75
C ASN A 199 35.49 -3.39 7.04
N LYS A 200 34.82 -2.48 6.33
CA LYS A 200 35.48 -1.32 5.73
C LYS A 200 36.01 -0.34 6.78
N LEU A 201 35.18 0.01 7.77
CA LEU A 201 35.59 0.89 8.88
C LEU A 201 36.77 0.31 9.68
N LYS A 202 36.79 -1.01 9.89
CA LYS A 202 37.89 -1.68 10.58
C LYS A 202 39.19 -1.62 9.79
N LYS A 203 39.13 -1.81 8.48
CA LYS A 203 40.29 -1.67 7.60
C LYS A 203 40.82 -0.23 7.59
N ASP A 204 39.93 0.75 7.52
CA ASP A 204 40.29 2.17 7.51
C ASP A 204 40.91 2.61 8.86
N SER A 205 40.61 1.94 9.98
CA SER A 205 41.27 2.21 11.28
C SER A 205 42.65 1.55 11.42
N GLU A 206 42.88 0.39 10.80
CA GLU A 206 44.18 -0.29 10.86
C GLU A 206 45.23 0.39 9.96
N GLU A 207 44.81 1.05 8.88
CA GLU A 207 45.71 1.78 7.96
C GLU A 207 46.22 3.11 8.56
N VAL A 208 45.56 3.66 9.58
CA VAL A 208 45.97 4.89 10.29
C VAL A 208 47.04 4.61 11.36
N ASP A 209 47.07 3.39 11.91
CA ASP A 209 48.06 2.98 12.91
C ASP A 209 49.42 2.60 12.29
N ASP A 210 49.48 2.33 10.98
CA ASP A 210 50.70 1.99 10.24
C ASP A 210 51.44 3.21 9.62
N GLU A 211 50.86 4.42 9.67
CA GLU A 211 51.49 5.67 9.17
C GLU A 211 52.07 6.58 10.28
N LEU A 212 52.13 6.12 11.55
CA LEU A 212 52.62 6.92 12.70
C LEU A 212 53.99 6.48 13.25
#